data_AF-A0A131ZZT4-F1
#
_entry.id   AF-A0A131ZZT4-F1
#
_cell.length_a   1.000
_cell.length_b   1.000
_cell.length_c   1.000
_cell.angle_alpha   90.00
_cell.angle_beta   90.00
_cell.angle_gamma   90.00
#
_symmetry.space_group_name_H-M   'P 1'
#
loop_
_entity.id
_entity.type
_entity.pdbx_description
1 polymer ?
#
loop_
_entity_poly.entity_id
_entity_poly.type
_entity_poly.pdbx_seq_one_letter_code
_entity_poly.pdbx_strand_id
1 'polypeptide(L)'
;MDYKDFLEKFGIHIALPDEEFFEEDASSFEQELSKSFNAIRIECCSKKLIECVSIELDRIIREDGCLKELHYSMMKKCNQLWCNQSKQRSVIKPQRSRWTSVFESLKSILESKQNHPITIDFGINGDCEDFVSDRFTEKESEYLDELICCLKPIVDALKILGGEKHAYYGSVISVIYSLSSRMEKLSNIKQWKHCKDLGDALNRSVKTAFNDLFEFRTQLSINAAIATFSHPEFKNRWLSLVPSEKQSVLMLSFRKAIIEETESASKILSTMIDYNDDDRNNPSNHLFNEFFDFGGDLNQTEHAEIEQEIFNYFNDLRKDFSILNDYARIKSVFRRYNAPLPSSYSSRKLIKIEQLINVPNFNFAQSDNDWEQNEKKLLLQMNQ
;
A
#
# COMPACT_ATOMS: atom_id res chain seq x y z
N MET A 1 -1.74 11.56 -11.19
CA MET A 1 -1.05 12.85 -11.04
C MET A 1 0.40 12.65 -11.43
N ASP A 2 0.92 13.46 -12.37
CA ASP A 2 2.34 13.45 -12.74
C ASP A 2 3.18 13.83 -11.50
N TYR A 3 4.28 13.12 -11.26
CA TYR A 3 5.20 13.41 -10.16
C TYR A 3 5.79 14.82 -10.25
N LYS A 4 5.98 15.33 -11.47
CA LYS A 4 6.46 16.68 -11.70
C LYS A 4 5.48 17.73 -11.16
N ASP A 5 4.18 17.54 -11.39
CA ASP A 5 3.12 18.40 -10.84
C ASP A 5 3.09 18.34 -9.31
N PHE A 6 3.37 17.18 -8.71
CA PHE A 6 3.54 17.09 -7.26
C PHE A 6 4.74 17.90 -6.75
N LEU A 7 5.93 17.75 -7.36
CA LEU A 7 7.13 18.49 -6.95
C LEU A 7 6.93 20.00 -7.04
N GLU A 8 6.30 20.47 -8.12
CA GLU A 8 6.00 21.89 -8.33
C GLU A 8 5.02 22.40 -7.27
N LYS A 9 3.94 21.66 -6.98
CA LYS A 9 2.99 22.00 -5.91
C LYS A 9 3.61 22.00 -4.52
N PHE A 10 4.61 21.15 -4.29
CA PHE A 10 5.37 21.12 -3.04
C PHE A 10 6.49 22.18 -2.98
N GLY A 11 6.67 23.00 -4.02
CA GLY A 11 7.71 24.03 -4.07
C GLY A 11 9.14 23.48 -4.17
N ILE A 12 9.32 22.32 -4.82
CA ILE A 12 10.64 21.69 -5.03
C ILE A 12 11.17 22.06 -6.42
N HIS A 13 12.33 22.72 -6.45
CA HIS A 13 12.94 23.29 -7.67
C HIS A 13 14.38 22.82 -7.88
N ILE A 14 14.66 21.54 -7.66
CA ILE A 14 16.00 20.99 -7.85
C ILE A 14 16.21 20.68 -9.34
N ALA A 15 17.25 21.26 -9.93
CA ALA A 15 17.81 20.80 -11.19
C ALA A 15 18.44 19.41 -10.95
N LEU A 16 17.70 18.36 -11.27
CA LEU A 16 18.18 16.98 -11.21
C LEU A 16 18.65 16.58 -12.61
N PRO A 17 19.74 15.78 -12.73
CA PRO A 17 20.21 15.29 -14.02
C PRO A 17 19.06 14.63 -14.78
N ASP A 18 19.08 14.77 -16.09
CA ASP A 18 18.06 14.29 -17.03
C ASP A 18 17.99 12.75 -17.01
N GLU A 19 17.42 12.18 -15.94
CA GLU A 19 16.82 10.87 -16.02
C GLU A 19 15.42 11.07 -16.62
N GLU A 20 15.31 10.75 -17.91
CA GLU A 20 14.07 10.79 -18.66
C GLU A 20 12.96 10.03 -17.91
N PHE A 21 11.91 10.77 -17.58
CA PHE A 21 10.71 10.25 -16.98
C PHE A 21 9.84 9.65 -18.07
N PHE A 22 9.79 8.32 -18.14
CA PHE A 22 8.80 7.61 -18.95
C PHE A 22 7.58 7.26 -18.08
N GLU A 23 6.68 8.23 -17.91
CA GLU A 23 5.25 7.92 -17.88
C GLU A 23 4.75 7.99 -19.32
N GLU A 24 5.07 6.98 -20.12
CA GLU A 24 4.22 6.73 -21.29
C GLU A 24 2.81 6.43 -20.79
N ASP A 25 1.83 6.96 -21.51
CA ASP A 25 0.39 6.95 -21.22
C ASP A 25 -0.15 5.54 -20.84
N ALA A 26 0.09 5.14 -19.60
CA ALA A 26 -0.53 3.96 -18.99
C ALA A 26 -2.06 4.05 -19.06
N SER A 27 -2.61 5.27 -19.19
CA SER A 27 -4.04 5.51 -19.35
C SER A 27 -4.64 4.90 -20.62
N SER A 28 -3.88 4.87 -21.73
CA SER A 28 -4.34 4.32 -23.02
C SER A 28 -4.34 2.78 -22.99
N PHE A 29 -3.23 2.20 -22.52
CA PHE A 29 -3.06 0.75 -22.41
C PHE A 29 -3.98 0.13 -21.35
N GLU A 30 -4.19 0.80 -20.21
CA GLU A 30 -5.13 0.38 -19.17
C GLU A 30 -6.59 0.38 -19.67
N GLN A 31 -6.96 1.34 -20.53
CA GLN A 31 -8.29 1.37 -21.14
C GLN A 31 -8.50 0.21 -22.13
N GLU A 32 -7.47 -0.18 -22.87
CA GLU A 32 -7.51 -1.30 -23.82
C GLU A 32 -7.61 -2.67 -23.13
N LEU A 33 -6.84 -2.88 -22.05
CA LEU A 33 -6.91 -4.10 -21.22
C LEU A 33 -8.27 -4.27 -20.53
N SER A 34 -8.87 -3.16 -20.07
CA SER A 34 -10.19 -3.17 -19.42
C SER A 34 -11.35 -3.49 -20.36
N LYS A 35 -11.17 -3.28 -21.68
CA LYS A 35 -12.17 -3.62 -22.70
C LYS A 35 -12.07 -5.07 -23.16
N SER A 36 -10.88 -5.66 -23.07
CA SER A 36 -10.57 -7.00 -23.59
C SER A 36 -10.75 -8.11 -22.55
N PHE A 37 -10.65 -7.78 -21.26
CA PHE A 37 -10.97 -8.69 -20.16
C PHE A 37 -12.04 -8.05 -19.29
N ASN A 38 -13.09 -8.80 -18.90
CA ASN A 38 -14.01 -8.43 -17.81
C ASN A 38 -13.27 -8.45 -16.45
N ALA A 39 -12.08 -7.85 -16.39
CA ALA A 39 -11.19 -7.83 -15.27
C ALA A 39 -11.69 -6.79 -14.27
N ILE A 40 -11.86 -7.22 -13.02
CA ILE A 40 -12.17 -6.31 -11.92
C ILE A 40 -10.96 -5.38 -11.75
N ARG A 41 -11.13 -4.08 -12.01
CA ARG A 41 -10.08 -3.07 -11.86
C ARG A 41 -9.87 -2.77 -10.38
N ILE A 42 -8.66 -3.00 -9.90
CA ILE A 42 -8.23 -2.63 -8.55
C ILE A 42 -7.40 -1.35 -8.66
N GLU A 43 -7.82 -0.29 -7.97
CA GLU A 43 -7.10 0.97 -7.94
C GLU A 43 -5.79 0.85 -7.14
N CYS A 44 -4.72 1.49 -7.62
CA CYS A 44 -3.45 1.54 -6.90
C CYS A 44 -3.60 2.38 -5.62
N CYS A 45 -3.53 1.72 -4.46
CA CYS A 45 -3.69 2.38 -3.16
C CYS A 45 -2.61 3.46 -2.93
N SER A 46 -1.39 3.22 -3.41
CA SER A 46 -0.31 4.20 -3.31
C SER A 46 -0.59 5.47 -4.11
N LYS A 47 -1.12 5.35 -5.32
CA LYS A 47 -1.50 6.51 -6.15
C LYS A 47 -2.55 7.35 -5.44
N LYS A 48 -3.57 6.70 -4.90
CA LYS A 48 -4.67 7.36 -4.19
C LYS A 48 -4.18 8.11 -2.93
N LEU A 49 -3.28 7.50 -2.16
CA LEU A 49 -2.66 8.16 -0.99
C LEU A 49 -1.81 9.37 -1.38
N ILE A 50 -1.02 9.27 -2.46
CA ILE A 50 -0.23 10.38 -2.96
C ILE A 50 -1.15 11.53 -3.40
N GLU A 51 -2.22 11.22 -4.13
CA GLU A 51 -3.21 12.20 -4.57
C GLU A 51 -3.88 12.92 -3.39
N CYS A 52 -4.25 12.21 -2.32
CA CYS A 52 -4.74 12.82 -1.08
C CYS A 52 -3.76 13.85 -0.53
N VAL A 53 -2.46 13.54 -0.46
CA VAL A 53 -1.48 14.50 0.06
C VAL A 53 -1.33 15.69 -0.86
N SER A 54 -1.13 15.45 -2.15
CA SER A 54 -0.86 16.51 -3.11
C SER A 54 -2.00 17.52 -3.21
N ILE A 55 -3.25 17.03 -3.20
CA ILE A 55 -4.44 17.88 -3.28
C ILE A 55 -4.62 18.70 -2.01
N GLU A 56 -4.61 18.05 -0.85
CA GLU A 56 -4.89 18.76 0.41
C GLU A 56 -3.78 19.74 0.78
N LEU A 57 -2.52 19.39 0.52
CA LEU A 57 -1.42 20.28 0.82
C LEU A 57 -1.46 21.54 -0.05
N ASP A 58 -1.62 21.39 -1.37
CA ASP A 58 -1.75 22.52 -2.30
C ASP A 58 -2.95 23.40 -1.94
N ARG A 59 -4.09 22.77 -1.60
CA ARG A 59 -5.31 23.48 -1.16
C ARG A 59 -5.06 24.31 0.10
N ILE A 60 -4.55 23.70 1.17
CA ILE A 60 -4.32 24.38 2.46
C ILE A 60 -3.27 25.50 2.35
N ILE A 61 -2.17 25.26 1.61
CA ILE A 61 -1.13 26.27 1.38
C ILE A 61 -1.69 27.48 0.60
N ARG A 62 -2.63 27.27 -0.33
CA ARG A 62 -3.23 28.37 -1.10
C ARG A 62 -4.25 29.16 -0.30
N GLU A 63 -4.99 28.50 0.59
CA GLU A 63 -6.06 29.10 1.40
C GLU A 63 -5.50 29.99 2.53
N ASP A 64 -4.37 29.63 3.15
CA ASP A 64 -3.73 30.39 4.23
C ASP A 64 -2.49 31.15 3.74
N GLY A 65 -2.61 32.48 3.60
CA GLY A 65 -1.51 33.34 3.14
C GLY A 65 -0.29 33.36 4.07
N CYS A 66 -0.48 33.27 5.38
CA CYS A 66 0.62 33.24 6.35
C CYS A 66 1.36 31.91 6.26
N LEU A 67 0.62 30.80 6.18
CA LEU A 67 1.20 29.47 5.99
C LEU A 67 1.89 29.35 4.64
N LYS A 68 1.35 29.98 3.59
CA LYS A 68 1.94 30.05 2.27
C LYS A 68 3.34 30.65 2.30
N GLU A 69 3.48 31.84 2.88
CA GLU A 69 4.76 32.51 3.01
C GLU A 69 5.75 31.68 3.82
N LEU A 70 5.29 31.10 4.93
CA LEU A 70 6.10 30.22 5.78
C LEU A 70 6.58 28.97 5.03
N HIS A 71 5.69 28.32 4.28
CA HIS A 71 5.99 27.14 3.48
C HIS A 71 7.03 27.44 2.41
N TYR A 72 6.82 28.47 1.60
CA TYR A 72 7.75 28.80 0.51
C TYR A 72 9.11 29.29 1.04
N SER A 73 9.13 30.04 2.15
CA SER A 73 10.38 30.43 2.81
C SER A 73 11.17 29.20 3.29
N MET A 74 10.50 28.27 3.98
CA MET A 74 11.08 27.02 4.44
C MET A 74 11.59 26.16 3.27
N MET A 75 10.75 25.96 2.24
CA MET A 75 11.11 25.17 1.06
C MET A 75 12.25 25.79 0.26
N LYS A 76 12.35 27.12 0.17
CA LYS A 76 13.49 27.79 -0.48
C LYS A 76 14.80 27.40 0.19
N LYS A 77 14.85 27.39 1.53
CA LYS A 77 16.04 26.96 2.30
C LYS A 77 16.34 25.47 2.10
N CYS A 78 15.31 24.61 2.10
CA CYS A 78 15.48 23.18 1.79
C CYS A 78 16.06 22.96 0.39
N ASN A 79 15.56 23.65 -0.64
CA ASN A 79 16.08 23.56 -2.00
C ASN A 79 17.54 24.03 -2.09
N GLN A 80 17.91 25.11 -1.39
CA GLN A 80 19.30 25.58 -1.34
C GLN A 80 20.22 24.53 -0.70
N LEU A 81 19.80 23.91 0.41
CA LEU A 81 20.54 22.83 1.06
C LEU A 81 20.72 21.64 0.13
N TRP A 82 19.67 21.22 -0.57
CA TRP A 82 19.76 20.15 -1.55
C TRP A 82 20.73 20.53 -2.68
N CYS A 83 20.67 21.74 -3.24
CA CYS A 83 21.58 22.15 -4.32
C CYS A 83 23.06 22.18 -3.89
N ASN A 84 23.37 22.57 -2.65
CA ASN A 84 24.73 22.79 -2.13
C ASN A 84 25.44 21.53 -1.57
N GLN A 85 24.94 20.34 -1.88
CA GLN A 85 25.37 19.05 -1.32
C GLN A 85 26.87 18.70 -1.50
N SER A 86 27.62 19.39 -2.36
CA SER A 86 29.05 19.17 -2.51
C SER A 86 29.85 19.43 -1.22
N LYS A 87 29.27 20.18 -0.26
CA LYS A 87 29.90 20.54 1.02
C LYS A 87 29.24 19.92 2.27
N GLN A 88 27.97 19.52 2.22
CA GLN A 88 27.23 18.96 3.36
C GLN A 88 26.86 17.49 3.12
N ARG A 89 27.74 16.58 3.55
CA ARG A 89 27.63 15.12 3.33
C ARG A 89 26.44 14.43 4.05
N SER A 90 25.67 15.13 4.89
CA SER A 90 24.67 14.51 5.77
C SER A 90 23.21 14.60 5.29
N VAL A 91 22.89 15.46 4.31
CA VAL A 91 21.50 15.66 3.85
C VAL A 91 21.20 14.79 2.63
N ILE A 92 20.08 14.06 2.64
CA ILE A 92 19.61 13.25 1.49
C ILE A 92 18.87 14.16 0.48
N LYS A 93 19.14 13.98 -0.82
CA LYS A 93 18.41 14.66 -1.91
C LYS A 93 17.13 13.88 -2.27
N PRO A 94 16.03 14.57 -2.58
CA PRO A 94 14.82 13.91 -3.04
C PRO A 94 15.02 13.38 -4.45
N GLN A 95 14.53 12.17 -4.69
CA GLN A 95 14.58 11.48 -5.97
C GLN A 95 13.30 11.73 -6.79
N ARG A 96 13.45 11.90 -8.10
CA ARG A 96 12.36 12.19 -9.05
C ARG A 96 11.36 11.05 -9.23
N SER A 97 11.71 9.83 -8.87
CA SER A 97 10.84 8.66 -9.12
C SER A 97 10.04 8.22 -7.89
N ARG A 98 10.25 8.85 -6.72
CA ARG A 98 9.75 8.34 -5.44
C ARG A 98 9.30 9.44 -4.50
N TRP A 99 7.98 9.62 -4.40
CA TRP A 99 7.33 10.56 -3.48
C TRP A 99 7.82 10.46 -2.04
N THR A 100 8.02 9.24 -1.54
CA THR A 100 8.53 9.01 -0.20
C THR A 100 9.95 9.57 0.01
N SER A 101 10.73 9.79 -1.05
CA SER A 101 12.07 10.38 -0.99
C SER A 101 12.04 11.86 -0.59
N VAL A 102 11.00 12.61 -0.95
CA VAL A 102 10.82 14.00 -0.49
C VAL A 102 10.70 14.04 1.02
N PHE A 103 9.87 13.17 1.58
CA PHE A 103 9.74 13.05 3.03
C PHE A 103 11.06 12.67 3.71
N GLU A 104 11.78 11.66 3.20
CA GLU A 104 13.08 11.27 3.77
C GLU A 104 14.10 12.41 3.73
N SER A 105 14.07 13.22 2.66
CA SER A 105 14.97 14.36 2.48
C SER A 105 14.67 15.47 3.48
N LEU A 106 13.39 15.80 3.69
CA LEU A 106 12.95 16.75 4.72
C LEU A 106 13.30 16.25 6.12
N LYS A 107 13.06 14.96 6.41
CA LYS A 107 13.42 14.32 7.67
C LYS A 107 14.93 14.36 7.93
N SER A 108 15.73 14.09 6.92
CA SER A 108 17.19 14.17 6.99
C SER A 108 17.70 15.58 7.30
N ILE A 109 17.05 16.62 6.77
CA ILE A 109 17.34 18.02 7.14
C ILE A 109 17.03 18.26 8.62
N LEU A 110 15.87 17.82 9.10
CA LEU A 110 15.46 18.00 10.49
C LEU A 110 16.40 17.27 11.46
N GLU A 111 16.78 16.02 11.17
CA GLU A 111 17.69 15.22 11.99
C GLU A 111 19.12 15.78 11.98
N SER A 112 19.60 16.25 10.81
CA SER A 112 20.91 16.89 10.70
C SER A 112 20.98 18.16 11.56
N LYS A 113 19.86 18.87 11.74
CA LYS A 113 19.76 20.08 12.59
C LYS A 113 19.85 19.76 14.09
N GLN A 114 19.33 18.61 14.51
CA GLN A 114 19.37 18.20 15.92
C GLN A 114 20.78 17.78 16.36
N ASN A 115 21.58 17.23 15.44
CA ASN A 115 22.92 16.73 15.74
C ASN A 115 24.02 17.80 15.61
N HIS A 116 23.83 18.78 14.71
CA HIS A 116 24.69 19.97 14.58
C HIS A 116 23.82 21.14 14.12
N PRO A 117 24.06 22.40 14.57
CA PRO A 117 23.41 23.54 13.97
C PRO A 117 23.84 23.61 12.50
N ILE A 118 22.97 23.18 11.58
CA ILE A 118 23.22 23.31 10.14
C ILE A 118 23.33 24.80 9.85
N THR A 119 24.55 25.30 9.80
CA THR A 119 24.86 26.55 9.13
C THR A 119 24.84 26.25 7.64
N ILE A 120 23.98 26.93 6.89
CA ILE A 120 24.09 26.98 5.44
C ILE A 120 25.38 27.75 5.17
N ASP A 121 26.50 27.02 5.05
CA ASP A 121 27.81 27.63 4.83
C ASP A 121 27.88 28.05 3.36
N PHE A 122 27.55 29.32 3.12
CA PHE A 122 27.82 29.96 1.85
C PHE A 122 29.32 30.11 1.74
N GLY A 123 29.95 29.24 0.95
CA GLY A 123 31.29 29.52 0.45
C GLY A 123 31.24 30.70 -0.50
N ILE A 124 31.13 31.91 0.03
CA ILE A 124 31.40 33.14 -0.69
C ILE A 124 32.82 33.53 -0.30
N ASN A 125 33.75 33.30 -1.22
CA ASN A 125 35.01 34.02 -1.20
C ASN A 125 34.68 35.50 -1.42
N GLY A 126 34.99 36.35 -0.44
CA GLY A 126 35.13 37.79 -0.61
C GLY A 126 33.92 38.63 -0.18
N ASP A 127 34.10 39.32 0.94
CA ASP A 127 33.72 40.72 1.21
C ASP A 127 32.30 41.16 0.81
N CYS A 128 31.28 40.73 1.55
CA CYS A 128 29.98 41.41 1.63
C CYS A 128 29.37 41.22 3.03
N GLU A 129 29.33 42.30 3.82
CA GLU A 129 28.76 42.37 5.19
C GLU A 129 27.21 42.46 5.21
N ASP A 130 26.50 41.65 4.43
CA ASP A 130 25.03 41.53 4.55
C ASP A 130 24.68 40.15 5.13
N PHE A 131 24.65 40.10 6.47
CA PHE A 131 24.27 38.93 7.27
C PHE A 131 22.76 38.68 7.18
N VAL A 132 22.26 38.19 6.04
CA VAL A 132 20.92 37.62 5.96
C VAL A 132 20.96 36.30 6.74
N SER A 133 20.14 36.17 7.79
CA SER A 133 20.12 34.96 8.62
C SER A 133 19.61 33.76 7.82
N ASP A 134 20.51 33.06 7.14
CA ASP A 134 20.30 31.84 6.36
C ASP A 134 20.01 30.59 7.22
N ARG A 135 19.60 30.79 8.47
CA ARG A 135 19.14 29.74 9.36
C ARG A 135 17.62 29.57 9.25
N PHE A 136 17.13 28.37 9.48
CA PHE A 136 15.70 28.19 9.75
C PHE A 136 15.32 29.00 10.97
N THR A 137 14.31 29.85 10.83
CA THR A 137 13.66 30.50 11.95
C THR A 137 13.00 29.46 12.84
N GLU A 138 12.68 29.83 14.08
CA GLU A 138 11.95 28.96 15.00
C GLU A 138 10.62 28.52 14.38
N LYS A 139 9.86 29.45 13.80
CA LYS A 139 8.58 29.17 13.10
C LYS A 139 8.74 28.18 11.93
N GLU A 140 9.74 28.36 11.06
CA GLU A 140 9.97 27.43 9.94
C GLU A 140 10.36 26.04 10.44
N SER A 141 11.07 25.98 11.57
CA SER A 141 11.50 24.72 12.16
C SER A 141 10.34 23.97 12.81
N GLU A 142 9.48 24.68 13.54
CA GLU A 142 8.24 24.16 14.10
C GLU A 142 7.31 23.68 12.99
N TYR A 143 7.16 24.46 11.92
CA TYR A 143 6.40 24.06 10.75
C TYR A 143 6.95 22.81 10.07
N LEU A 144 8.27 22.70 9.88
CA LEU A 144 8.88 21.52 9.27
C LEU A 144 8.64 20.25 10.10
N ASP A 145 8.78 20.35 11.43
CA ASP A 145 8.51 19.24 12.36
C ASP A 145 7.03 18.81 12.31
N GLU A 146 6.10 19.79 12.36
CA GLU A 146 4.67 19.52 12.25
C GLU A 146 4.28 18.92 10.88
N LEU A 147 4.84 19.42 9.78
CA LEU A 147 4.62 18.90 8.43
C LEU A 147 5.08 17.44 8.32
N ILE A 148 6.27 17.12 8.83
CA ILE A 148 6.78 15.73 8.88
C ILE A 148 5.85 14.86 9.73
N CYS A 149 5.39 15.37 10.87
CA CYS A 149 4.45 14.66 11.74
C CYS A 149 3.14 14.31 11.00
N CYS A 150 2.55 15.26 10.26
CA CYS A 150 1.34 15.05 9.46
C CYS A 150 1.53 14.02 8.34
N LEU A 151 2.66 14.07 7.63
CA LEU A 151 2.91 13.22 6.47
C LEU A 151 3.35 11.80 6.84
N LYS A 152 3.96 11.63 8.02
CA LYS A 152 4.57 10.36 8.44
C LYS A 152 3.64 9.15 8.35
N PRO A 153 2.39 9.16 8.84
CA PRO A 153 1.52 7.99 8.76
C PRO A 153 1.27 7.54 7.31
N ILE A 154 1.09 8.48 6.39
CA ILE A 154 0.85 8.20 4.98
C ILE A 154 2.11 7.63 4.32
N VAL A 155 3.29 8.19 4.64
CA VAL A 155 4.58 7.66 4.16
C VAL A 155 4.82 6.24 4.66
N ASP A 156 4.55 5.96 5.94
CA ASP A 156 4.67 4.62 6.51
C ASP A 156 3.72 3.64 5.79
N ALA A 157 2.47 4.05 5.52
CA ALA A 157 1.51 3.24 4.75
C ALA A 157 1.99 2.97 3.32
N LEU A 158 2.51 3.99 2.63
CA LEU A 158 3.08 3.85 1.28
C LEU A 158 4.25 2.88 1.24
N LYS A 159 5.15 2.94 2.24
CA LYS A 159 6.28 2.01 2.35
C LYS A 159 5.84 0.57 2.55
N ILE A 160 4.80 0.34 3.35
CA ILE A 160 4.26 -1.00 3.59
C ILE A 160 3.58 -1.52 2.32
N LEU A 161 2.66 -0.75 1.74
CA LEU A 161 1.90 -1.14 0.55
C LEU A 161 2.78 -1.31 -0.69
N GLY A 162 3.87 -0.56 -0.80
CA GLY A 162 4.87 -0.63 -1.87
C GLY A 162 6.10 -1.51 -1.54
N GLY A 163 6.05 -2.30 -0.46
CA GLY A 163 7.12 -3.18 -0.03
C GLY A 163 6.94 -4.59 -0.57
N GLU A 164 8.04 -5.25 -0.95
CA GLU A 164 8.02 -6.64 -1.46
C GLU A 164 7.40 -7.62 -0.45
N LYS A 165 7.77 -7.47 0.83
CA LYS A 165 7.29 -8.34 1.93
C LYS A 165 5.76 -8.32 2.11
N HIS A 166 5.11 -7.20 1.77
CA HIS A 166 3.68 -7.01 1.96
C HIS A 166 2.95 -6.77 0.63
N ALA A 167 3.49 -7.30 -0.47
CA ALA A 167 2.90 -7.23 -1.80
C ALA A 167 1.72 -8.21 -1.98
N TYR A 168 0.81 -8.24 -1.01
CA TYR A 168 -0.39 -9.08 -1.00
C TYR A 168 -1.62 -8.21 -0.78
N TYR A 169 -2.73 -8.54 -1.44
CA TYR A 169 -3.95 -7.74 -1.28
C TYR A 169 -4.45 -7.69 0.18
N GLY A 170 -4.19 -8.75 0.96
CA GLY A 170 -4.53 -8.83 2.38
C GLY A 170 -3.80 -7.82 3.27
N SER A 171 -2.79 -7.09 2.77
CA SER A 171 -2.22 -5.96 3.51
C SER A 171 -3.10 -4.71 3.48
N VAL A 172 -3.94 -4.55 2.45
CA VAL A 172 -4.64 -3.28 2.17
C VAL A 172 -5.51 -2.85 3.33
N ILE A 173 -6.47 -3.67 3.75
CA ILE A 173 -7.41 -3.31 4.84
C ILE A 173 -6.65 -3.02 6.13
N SER A 174 -5.72 -3.90 6.49
CA SER A 174 -4.92 -3.74 7.72
C SER A 174 -4.14 -2.42 7.74
N VAL A 175 -3.53 -2.05 6.61
CA VAL A 175 -2.78 -0.80 6.49
C VAL A 175 -3.71 0.41 6.51
N ILE A 176 -4.82 0.39 5.76
CA ILE A 176 -5.74 1.54 5.65
C ILE A 176 -6.45 1.82 6.99
N TYR A 177 -6.91 0.79 7.71
CA TYR A 177 -7.48 0.97 9.05
C TYR A 177 -6.43 1.45 10.07
N SER A 178 -5.21 0.90 10.02
CA SER A 178 -4.11 1.35 10.88
C SER A 178 -3.72 2.80 10.59
N LEU A 179 -3.69 3.19 9.32
CA LEU A 179 -3.46 4.56 8.88
C LEU A 179 -4.53 5.49 9.45
N SER A 180 -5.81 5.17 9.26
CA SER A 180 -6.91 5.98 9.77
C SER A 180 -6.84 6.17 11.29
N SER A 181 -6.61 5.09 12.05
CA SER A 181 -6.44 5.16 13.50
C SER A 181 -5.26 6.05 13.92
N ARG A 182 -4.14 5.98 13.20
CA ARG A 182 -2.97 6.85 13.44
C ARG A 182 -3.28 8.31 13.14
N MET A 183 -4.00 8.59 12.05
CA MET A 183 -4.38 9.94 11.68
C MET A 183 -5.38 10.56 12.65
N GLU A 184 -6.35 9.81 13.15
CA GLU A 184 -7.26 10.27 14.21
C GLU A 184 -6.53 10.64 15.49
N LYS A 185 -5.51 9.85 15.88
CA LYS A 185 -4.66 10.20 17.03
C LYS A 185 -3.92 11.51 16.82
N LEU A 186 -3.44 11.79 15.61
CA LEU A 186 -2.80 13.07 15.26
C LEU A 186 -3.79 14.23 15.32
N SER A 187 -5.00 14.07 14.78
CA SER A 187 -6.07 15.09 14.86
C SER A 187 -6.39 15.50 16.30
N ASN A 188 -6.27 14.58 17.26
CA ASN A 188 -6.55 14.82 18.68
C ASN A 188 -5.43 15.54 19.45
N ILE A 189 -4.26 15.75 18.83
CA ILE A 189 -3.18 16.54 19.44
C ILE A 189 -3.64 18.00 19.56
N LYS A 190 -3.43 18.61 20.74
CA LYS A 190 -3.87 19.98 21.06
C LYS A 190 -2.85 21.08 20.75
N GLN A 191 -1.60 20.70 20.47
CA GLN A 191 -0.46 21.64 20.42
C GLN A 191 -0.02 22.06 19.01
N TRP A 192 -0.83 21.80 17.99
CA TRP A 192 -0.53 22.22 16.62
C TRP A 192 -0.52 23.75 16.51
N LYS A 193 0.55 24.30 15.92
CA LYS A 193 0.72 25.72 15.65
C LYS A 193 0.43 26.09 14.20
N HIS A 194 0.73 25.19 13.27
CA HIS A 194 0.66 25.45 11.83
C HIS A 194 -0.11 24.38 11.05
N CYS A 195 0.05 23.09 11.38
CA CYS A 195 -0.46 22.00 10.54
C CYS A 195 -1.76 21.34 11.01
N LYS A 196 -2.50 21.97 11.94
CA LYS A 196 -3.80 21.44 12.43
C LYS A 196 -4.75 21.13 11.27
N ASP A 197 -5.01 22.14 10.44
CA ASP A 197 -5.96 22.05 9.34
C ASP A 197 -5.50 21.08 8.25
N LEU A 198 -4.18 21.02 8.00
CA LEU A 198 -3.58 20.05 7.10
C LEU A 198 -3.80 18.62 7.61
N GLY A 199 -3.53 18.35 8.89
CA GLY A 199 -3.74 17.03 9.49
C GLY A 199 -5.20 16.58 9.38
N ASP A 200 -6.15 17.46 9.70
CA ASP A 200 -7.58 17.18 9.61
C ASP A 200 -8.06 17.02 8.17
N ALA A 201 -7.53 17.83 7.24
CA ALA A 201 -7.78 17.71 5.81
C ALA A 201 -7.31 16.38 5.24
N LEU A 202 -6.07 15.98 5.53
CA LEU A 202 -5.51 14.70 5.10
C LEU A 202 -6.33 13.53 5.65
N ASN A 203 -6.71 13.57 6.94
CA ASN A 203 -7.50 12.50 7.57
C ASN A 203 -8.85 12.33 6.85
N ARG A 204 -9.54 13.45 6.59
CA ARG A 204 -10.79 13.46 5.84
C ARG A 204 -10.61 12.94 4.41
N SER A 205 -9.56 13.39 3.72
CA SER A 205 -9.27 13.00 2.34
C SER A 205 -9.02 11.49 2.24
N VAL A 206 -8.22 10.92 3.14
CA VAL A 206 -7.98 9.46 3.21
C VAL A 206 -9.27 8.69 3.50
N LYS A 207 -10.08 9.14 4.48
CA LYS A 207 -11.36 8.49 4.79
C LYS A 207 -12.31 8.48 3.59
N THR A 208 -12.42 9.60 2.89
CA THR A 208 -13.25 9.72 1.69
C THR A 208 -12.71 8.85 0.55
N ALA A 209 -11.40 8.89 0.30
CA ALA A 209 -10.76 8.14 -0.76
C ALA A 209 -10.91 6.61 -0.58
N PHE A 210 -10.87 6.12 0.65
CA PHE A 210 -11.01 4.70 0.96
C PHE A 210 -12.36 4.34 1.58
N ASN A 211 -13.38 5.16 1.38
CA ASN A 211 -14.70 4.98 1.99
C ASN A 211 -15.30 3.60 1.68
N ASP A 212 -15.11 3.09 0.45
CA ASP A 212 -15.59 1.75 0.09
C ASP A 212 -14.95 0.64 0.93
N LEU A 213 -13.68 0.79 1.32
CA LEU A 213 -12.99 -0.16 2.20
C LEU A 213 -13.42 -0.03 3.67
N PHE A 214 -13.82 1.18 4.11
CA PHE A 214 -14.36 1.38 5.46
C PHE A 214 -15.80 0.90 5.60
N GLU A 215 -16.58 1.06 4.53
CA GLU A 215 -18.01 0.77 4.50
C GLU A 215 -18.33 -0.63 4.00
N PHE A 216 -17.37 -1.31 3.37
CA PHE A 216 -17.54 -2.62 2.76
C PHE A 216 -18.70 -2.69 1.75
N ARG A 217 -18.92 -1.60 1.00
CA ARG A 217 -20.07 -1.43 0.08
C ARG A 217 -19.91 -2.17 -1.25
N THR A 218 -18.70 -2.57 -1.59
CA THR A 218 -18.37 -3.15 -2.90
C THR A 218 -17.83 -4.57 -2.75
N GLN A 219 -18.03 -5.42 -3.76
CA GLN A 219 -17.43 -6.76 -3.75
C GLN A 219 -15.90 -6.71 -3.61
N LEU A 220 -15.26 -5.67 -4.16
CA LEU A 220 -13.83 -5.43 -4.02
C LEU A 220 -13.39 -5.23 -2.57
N SER A 221 -14.16 -4.46 -1.79
CA SER A 221 -13.89 -4.24 -0.38
C SER A 221 -14.12 -5.49 0.47
N ILE A 222 -15.13 -6.30 0.14
CA ILE A 222 -15.36 -7.62 0.76
C ILE A 222 -14.22 -8.58 0.42
N ASN A 223 -13.78 -8.62 -0.84
CA ASN A 223 -12.63 -9.42 -1.26
C ASN A 223 -11.35 -9.01 -0.54
N ALA A 224 -11.16 -7.70 -0.28
CA ALA A 224 -10.03 -7.21 0.50
C ALA A 224 -10.07 -7.69 1.95
N ALA A 225 -11.26 -7.73 2.55
CA ALA A 225 -11.45 -8.31 3.89
C ALA A 225 -11.14 -9.80 3.92
N ILE A 226 -11.63 -10.58 2.95
CA ILE A 226 -11.35 -12.02 2.80
C ILE A 226 -9.84 -12.27 2.61
N ALA A 227 -9.18 -11.46 1.76
CA ALA A 227 -7.74 -11.50 1.58
C ALA A 227 -6.98 -11.25 2.90
N THR A 228 -7.45 -10.28 3.68
CA THR A 228 -6.85 -9.91 4.97
C THR A 228 -7.04 -11.00 6.03
N PHE A 229 -8.23 -11.59 6.12
CA PHE A 229 -8.49 -12.72 7.03
C PHE A 229 -7.60 -13.91 6.72
N SER A 230 -7.46 -14.28 5.44
CA SER A 230 -6.63 -15.41 5.02
C SER A 230 -5.13 -15.13 5.10
N HIS A 231 -4.70 -13.89 5.36
CA HIS A 231 -3.28 -13.55 5.46
C HIS A 231 -2.71 -13.86 6.87
N PRO A 232 -1.70 -14.73 6.99
CA PRO A 232 -1.13 -15.19 8.28
C PRO A 232 -0.70 -14.08 9.23
N GLU A 233 -0.12 -13.01 8.69
CA GLU A 233 0.28 -11.88 9.52
C GLU A 233 -0.93 -11.16 10.13
N PHE A 234 -2.03 -10.95 9.40
CA PHE A 234 -3.10 -10.05 9.84
C PHE A 234 -4.26 -10.78 10.52
N LYS A 235 -4.73 -11.90 9.93
CA LYS A 235 -5.84 -12.71 10.45
C LYS A 235 -7.06 -11.84 10.81
N ASN A 236 -7.54 -11.94 12.04
CA ASN A 236 -8.63 -11.13 12.59
C ASN A 236 -8.15 -9.92 13.42
N ARG A 237 -6.84 -9.64 13.53
CA ARG A 237 -6.30 -8.60 14.42
C ARG A 237 -6.82 -7.20 14.11
N TRP A 238 -7.05 -6.93 12.83
CA TRP A 238 -7.55 -5.65 12.32
C TRP A 238 -9.04 -5.41 12.63
N LEU A 239 -9.81 -6.46 12.97
CA LEU A 239 -11.24 -6.31 13.29
C LEU A 239 -11.49 -5.42 14.50
N SER A 240 -10.53 -5.32 15.42
CA SER A 240 -10.62 -4.41 16.56
C SER A 240 -10.73 -2.92 16.16
N LEU A 241 -10.35 -2.58 14.92
CA LEU A 241 -10.49 -1.24 14.34
C LEU A 241 -11.78 -1.08 13.51
N VAL A 242 -12.55 -2.16 13.33
CA VAL A 242 -13.78 -2.18 12.52
C VAL A 242 -14.99 -2.03 13.45
N PRO A 243 -15.98 -1.20 13.09
CA PRO A 243 -17.23 -1.10 13.85
C PRO A 243 -17.92 -2.46 14.02
N SER A 244 -18.39 -2.73 15.24
CA SER A 244 -18.93 -4.04 15.64
C SER A 244 -20.07 -4.52 14.73
N GLU A 245 -20.90 -3.61 14.21
CA GLU A 245 -22.00 -3.93 13.31
C GLU A 245 -21.56 -4.53 11.97
N LYS A 246 -20.32 -4.29 11.54
CA LYS A 246 -19.76 -4.82 10.28
C LYS A 246 -18.99 -6.13 10.49
N GLN A 247 -18.46 -6.38 11.68
CA GLN A 247 -17.59 -7.53 11.95
C GLN A 247 -18.26 -8.87 11.62
N SER A 248 -19.52 -9.05 12.03
CA SER A 248 -20.27 -10.28 11.76
C SER A 248 -20.48 -10.54 10.27
N VAL A 249 -20.78 -9.50 9.48
CA VAL A 249 -20.97 -9.61 8.03
C VAL A 249 -19.68 -10.03 7.32
N LEU A 250 -18.54 -9.49 7.78
CA LEU A 250 -17.23 -9.82 7.23
C LEU A 250 -16.83 -11.25 7.56
N MET A 251 -17.10 -11.70 8.78
CA MET A 251 -16.89 -13.08 9.20
C MET A 251 -17.73 -14.08 8.38
N LEU A 252 -19.01 -13.77 8.17
CA LEU A 252 -19.87 -14.58 7.30
C LEU A 252 -19.37 -14.62 5.85
N SER A 253 -18.87 -13.49 5.35
CA SER A 253 -18.29 -13.40 4.01
C SER A 253 -17.03 -14.26 3.87
N PHE A 254 -16.17 -14.29 4.90
CA PHE A 254 -14.99 -15.14 4.94
C PHE A 254 -15.35 -16.62 4.98
N ARG A 255 -16.30 -17.01 5.83
CA ARG A 255 -16.83 -18.38 5.89
C ARG A 255 -17.37 -18.82 4.53
N LYS A 256 -18.20 -17.98 3.90
CA LYS A 256 -18.77 -18.26 2.58
C LYS A 256 -17.68 -18.48 1.52
N ALA A 257 -16.63 -17.66 1.52
CA ALA A 257 -15.51 -17.83 0.60
C ALA A 257 -14.78 -19.18 0.79
N ILE A 258 -14.64 -19.65 2.04
CA ILE A 258 -14.04 -20.97 2.33
C ILE A 258 -14.92 -22.11 1.78
N ILE A 259 -16.23 -22.03 1.99
CA ILE A 259 -17.19 -23.03 1.48
C ILE A 259 -17.14 -23.08 -0.05
N GLU A 260 -17.23 -21.93 -0.72
CA GLU A 260 -17.19 -21.84 -2.19
C GLU A 260 -15.88 -22.41 -2.78
N GLU A 261 -14.74 -22.17 -2.14
CA GLU A 261 -13.45 -22.75 -2.53
C GLU A 261 -13.42 -24.27 -2.34
N THR A 262 -13.96 -24.75 -1.23
CA THR A 262 -13.98 -26.19 -0.90
C THR A 262 -14.87 -26.95 -1.90
N GLU A 263 -16.07 -26.44 -2.18
CA GLU A 263 -16.98 -27.02 -3.17
C GLU A 263 -16.39 -27.00 -4.59
N SER A 264 -15.69 -25.92 -4.95
CA SER A 264 -15.06 -25.80 -6.27
C SER A 264 -13.96 -26.85 -6.46
N ALA A 265 -13.16 -27.12 -5.42
CA ALA A 265 -12.14 -28.16 -5.44
C ALA A 265 -12.76 -29.56 -5.56
N SER A 266 -13.84 -29.84 -4.82
CA SER A 266 -14.56 -31.12 -4.87
C SER A 266 -15.18 -31.41 -6.24
N LYS A 267 -15.75 -30.39 -6.91
CA LYS A 267 -16.30 -30.53 -8.28
C LYS A 267 -15.23 -30.85 -9.33
N ILE A 268 -14.03 -30.29 -9.17
CA ILE A 268 -12.89 -30.61 -10.05
C ILE A 268 -12.48 -32.08 -9.85
N LEU A 269 -12.44 -32.55 -8.60
CA LEU A 269 -12.08 -33.93 -8.27
C LEU A 269 -13.13 -34.93 -8.77
N SER A 270 -14.43 -34.66 -8.60
CA SER A 270 -15.50 -35.56 -9.06
C SER A 270 -15.52 -35.70 -10.59
N THR A 271 -15.18 -34.64 -11.33
CA THR A 271 -15.06 -34.70 -12.80
C THR A 271 -13.87 -35.57 -13.26
N MET A 272 -12.89 -35.84 -12.37
CA MET A 272 -11.73 -36.70 -12.66
C MET A 272 -11.93 -38.17 -12.26
N ILE A 273 -12.92 -38.50 -11.41
CA ILE A 273 -13.16 -39.85 -10.85
C ILE A 273 -14.47 -40.45 -11.39
N ASP A 274 -14.85 -40.16 -12.64
CA ASP A 274 -16.05 -40.76 -13.26
C ASP A 274 -15.81 -42.19 -13.81
N TYR A 275 -14.81 -42.89 -13.29
CA TYR A 275 -14.59 -44.33 -13.55
C TYR A 275 -14.35 -45.06 -12.23
N ASN A 276 -15.37 -45.84 -11.83
CA ASN A 276 -15.44 -46.82 -10.75
C ASN A 276 -15.97 -46.31 -9.40
N ASP A 277 -17.26 -46.53 -9.15
CA ASP A 277 -17.76 -46.75 -7.79
C ASP A 277 -18.88 -47.82 -7.82
N ASP A 278 -18.52 -49.05 -7.41
CA ASP A 278 -19.39 -50.24 -7.35
C ASP A 278 -19.52 -50.78 -5.92
N ASP A 279 -19.23 -49.97 -4.88
CA ASP A 279 -19.09 -50.46 -3.49
C ASP A 279 -20.12 -49.89 -2.50
N ARG A 280 -21.41 -49.87 -2.88
CA ARG A 280 -22.51 -49.41 -1.99
C ARG A 280 -23.40 -50.50 -1.39
N ASN A 281 -22.96 -51.75 -1.31
CA ASN A 281 -23.83 -52.86 -0.85
C ASN A 281 -23.39 -53.49 0.49
N ASN A 282 -23.32 -52.70 1.57
CA ASN A 282 -23.31 -53.26 2.93
C ASN A 282 -24.63 -52.96 3.68
N PRO A 283 -25.60 -53.90 3.68
CA PRO A 283 -26.97 -53.66 4.17
C PRO A 283 -27.07 -53.46 5.69
N SER A 284 -26.03 -53.78 6.46
CA SER A 284 -26.04 -53.69 7.92
C SER A 284 -25.97 -52.25 8.45
N ASN A 285 -25.36 -51.33 7.68
CA ASN A 285 -25.28 -49.91 8.05
C ASN A 285 -26.50 -49.10 7.62
N HIS A 286 -27.29 -49.59 6.67
CA HIS A 286 -28.46 -48.87 6.14
C HIS A 286 -29.57 -48.78 7.18
N LEU A 287 -29.87 -49.89 7.87
CA LEU A 287 -30.95 -49.94 8.86
C LEU A 287 -30.64 -49.10 10.12
N PHE A 288 -29.36 -49.00 10.50
CA PHE A 288 -28.93 -48.18 11.64
C PHE A 288 -29.01 -46.68 11.33
N ASN A 289 -28.58 -46.28 10.12
CA ASN A 289 -28.65 -44.89 9.67
C ASN A 289 -30.08 -44.42 9.40
N GLU A 290 -30.98 -45.31 8.98
CA GLU A 290 -32.41 -45.01 8.77
C GLU A 290 -33.18 -44.88 10.09
N PHE A 291 -32.79 -45.63 11.13
CA PHE A 291 -33.41 -45.54 12.47
C PHE A 291 -32.95 -44.31 13.27
N PHE A 292 -31.69 -43.89 13.11
CA PHE A 292 -31.12 -42.70 13.73
C PHE A 292 -30.95 -41.55 12.73
N ASP A 293 -31.94 -41.32 11.88
CA ASP A 293 -31.97 -40.15 11.00
C ASP A 293 -32.38 -38.89 11.78
N PHE A 294 -31.41 -38.31 12.48
CA PHE A 294 -31.55 -37.01 13.13
C PHE A 294 -31.45 -35.82 12.15
N GLY A 295 -31.54 -36.05 10.84
CA GLY A 295 -31.31 -35.02 9.83
C GLY A 295 -29.84 -34.60 9.75
N GLY A 296 -28.93 -35.56 9.91
CA GLY A 296 -27.48 -35.37 9.78
C GLY A 296 -27.09 -35.12 8.33
N ASP A 297 -27.32 -33.90 7.86
CA ASP A 297 -26.91 -33.47 6.53
C ASP A 297 -25.37 -33.55 6.47
N LEU A 298 -24.78 -34.24 5.48
CA LEU A 298 -23.32 -34.30 5.29
C LEU A 298 -22.70 -32.88 5.28
N ASN A 299 -23.48 -31.89 4.83
CA ASN A 299 -23.17 -30.47 4.86
C ASN A 299 -22.97 -29.90 6.28
N GLN A 300 -23.69 -30.38 7.30
CA GLN A 300 -23.57 -29.86 8.68
C GLN A 300 -22.22 -30.24 9.32
N THR A 301 -21.72 -31.45 9.05
CA THR A 301 -20.42 -31.90 9.57
C THR A 301 -19.29 -31.11 8.92
N GLU A 302 -19.33 -30.92 7.59
CA GLU A 302 -18.34 -30.11 6.87
C GLU A 302 -18.35 -28.64 7.32
N HIS A 303 -19.54 -28.05 7.54
CA HIS A 303 -19.63 -26.71 8.11
C HIS A 303 -19.02 -26.61 9.51
N ALA A 304 -19.20 -27.61 10.37
CA ALA A 304 -18.59 -27.62 11.71
C ALA A 304 -17.06 -27.72 11.64
N GLU A 305 -16.52 -28.51 10.71
CA GLU A 305 -15.08 -28.59 10.47
C GLU A 305 -14.49 -27.27 9.96
N ILE A 306 -15.19 -26.56 9.06
CA ILE A 306 -14.78 -25.25 8.57
C ILE A 306 -14.70 -24.24 9.72
N GLU A 307 -15.71 -24.20 10.59
CA GLU A 307 -15.70 -23.32 11.77
C GLU A 307 -14.53 -23.64 12.71
N GLN A 308 -14.24 -24.93 12.92
CA GLN A 308 -13.10 -25.35 13.72
C GLN A 308 -11.76 -24.96 13.07
N GLU A 309 -11.62 -25.10 11.75
CA GLU A 309 -10.44 -24.68 11.00
C GLU A 309 -10.20 -23.17 11.13
N ILE A 310 -11.24 -22.36 10.94
CA ILE A 310 -11.18 -20.90 11.11
C ILE A 310 -10.77 -20.53 12.53
N PHE A 311 -11.42 -21.13 13.53
CA PHE A 311 -11.13 -20.88 14.94
C PHE A 311 -9.66 -21.21 15.28
N ASN A 312 -9.19 -22.37 14.87
CA ASN A 312 -7.81 -22.80 15.10
C ASN A 312 -6.82 -21.86 14.41
N TYR A 313 -7.07 -21.48 13.16
CA TYR A 313 -6.20 -20.59 12.40
C TYR A 313 -6.07 -19.20 13.02
N PHE A 314 -7.18 -18.61 13.50
CA PHE A 314 -7.15 -17.32 14.17
C PHE A 314 -6.43 -17.34 15.52
N ASN A 315 -6.49 -18.45 16.25
CA ASN A 315 -5.81 -18.59 17.53
C ASN A 315 -4.34 -19.01 17.42
N ASP A 316 -3.89 -19.45 16.25
CA ASP A 316 -2.48 -19.75 16.03
C ASP A 316 -1.62 -18.46 16.08
N LEU A 317 -0.49 -18.52 16.80
CA LEU A 317 0.38 -17.36 17.03
C LEU A 317 1.38 -17.12 15.89
N ARG A 318 1.59 -18.12 15.01
CA ARG A 318 2.47 -18.02 13.84
C ARG A 318 1.90 -17.03 12.83
N LYS A 319 2.81 -16.27 12.21
CA LYS A 319 2.50 -15.17 11.28
C LYS A 319 3.16 -15.33 9.91
N ASP A 320 4.06 -16.29 9.78
CA ASP A 320 4.71 -16.62 8.53
C ASP A 320 3.81 -17.51 7.68
N PHE A 321 4.14 -17.67 6.40
CA PHE A 321 3.32 -18.41 5.46
C PHE A 321 3.33 -19.93 5.64
N SER A 322 4.22 -20.50 6.48
CA SER A 322 4.27 -21.94 6.69
C SER A 322 2.98 -22.45 7.33
N ILE A 323 2.31 -21.61 8.13
CA ILE A 323 1.03 -21.93 8.78
C ILE A 323 -0.05 -22.35 7.76
N LEU A 324 -0.04 -21.80 6.55
CA LEU A 324 -1.05 -22.12 5.54
C LEU A 324 -1.01 -23.59 5.14
N ASN A 325 0.11 -24.29 5.34
CA ASN A 325 0.19 -25.73 5.07
C ASN A 325 -0.68 -26.56 6.02
N ASP A 326 -1.01 -26.02 7.20
CA ASP A 326 -1.82 -26.70 8.21
C ASP A 326 -3.33 -26.39 8.05
N TYR A 327 -3.67 -25.41 7.21
CA TYR A 327 -5.05 -24.94 6.98
C TYR A 327 -5.35 -24.91 5.47
N ALA A 328 -5.62 -26.08 4.90
CA ALA A 328 -5.73 -26.26 3.45
C ALA A 328 -6.83 -25.40 2.80
N ARG A 329 -8.00 -25.27 3.45
CA ARG A 329 -9.11 -24.51 2.90
C ARG A 329 -8.79 -23.01 2.93
N ILE A 330 -8.20 -22.53 4.02
CA ILE A 330 -7.73 -21.14 4.17
C ILE A 330 -6.59 -20.83 3.19
N LYS A 331 -5.70 -21.79 2.92
CA LYS A 331 -4.65 -21.65 1.90
C LYS A 331 -5.21 -21.46 0.49
N SER A 332 -6.32 -22.13 0.15
CA SER A 332 -7.01 -21.92 -1.13
C SER A 332 -7.54 -20.50 -1.24
N VAL A 333 -8.26 -20.05 -0.21
CA VAL A 333 -8.76 -18.67 -0.13
C VAL A 333 -7.62 -17.66 -0.18
N PHE A 334 -6.52 -17.89 0.55
CA PHE A 334 -5.35 -17.01 0.51
C PHE A 334 -4.85 -16.83 -0.92
N ARG A 335 -4.63 -17.93 -1.65
CA ARG A 335 -4.13 -17.90 -3.03
C ARG A 335 -5.06 -17.15 -3.97
N ARG A 336 -6.38 -17.36 -3.85
CA ARG A 336 -7.37 -16.70 -4.71
C ARG A 336 -7.48 -15.21 -4.47
N TYR A 337 -7.50 -14.79 -3.20
CA TYR A 337 -7.84 -13.40 -2.85
C TYR A 337 -6.62 -12.50 -2.62
N ASN A 338 -5.42 -13.04 -2.39
CA ASN A 338 -4.21 -12.24 -2.14
C ASN A 338 -3.35 -11.99 -3.40
N ALA A 339 -3.69 -12.60 -4.54
CA ALA A 339 -2.95 -12.42 -5.79
C ALA A 339 -2.93 -10.97 -6.32
N PRO A 340 -3.98 -10.15 -6.15
CA PRO A 340 -3.91 -8.75 -6.58
C PRO A 340 -2.85 -7.96 -5.80
N LEU A 341 -2.10 -7.12 -6.52
CA LEU A 341 -1.08 -6.28 -5.90
C LEU A 341 -1.72 -4.99 -5.32
N PRO A 342 -1.35 -4.61 -4.08
CA PRO A 342 -1.88 -3.40 -3.45
C PRO A 342 -1.38 -2.09 -4.07
N SER A 343 -0.26 -2.16 -4.81
CA SER A 343 0.44 -1.02 -5.37
C SER A 343 1.20 -1.36 -6.64
N SER A 344 1.20 -0.43 -7.60
CA SER A 344 2.07 -0.49 -8.78
C SER A 344 3.57 -0.33 -8.42
N TYR A 345 3.90 0.18 -7.24
CA TYR A 345 5.28 0.18 -6.76
C TYR A 345 5.74 -1.22 -6.37
N SER A 346 4.83 -2.07 -5.87
CA SER A 346 5.14 -3.46 -5.54
C SER A 346 5.43 -4.27 -6.78
N SER A 347 4.68 -4.07 -7.86
CA SER A 347 5.00 -4.72 -9.15
C SER A 347 6.37 -4.28 -9.66
N ARG A 348 6.70 -2.98 -9.64
CA ARG A 348 8.02 -2.49 -10.08
C ARG A 348 9.20 -3.10 -9.30
N LYS A 349 9.07 -3.28 -7.99
CA LYS A 349 10.12 -3.91 -7.16
C LYS A 349 10.22 -5.42 -7.36
N LEU A 350 9.08 -6.11 -7.37
CA LEU A 350 9.04 -7.56 -7.62
C LEU A 350 9.64 -7.90 -9.00
N ILE A 351 9.35 -7.07 -10.00
CA ILE A 351 9.85 -7.21 -11.36
C ILE A 351 11.28 -6.62 -11.50
N LYS A 352 11.82 -5.99 -10.44
CA LYS A 352 13.12 -5.28 -10.43
C LYS A 352 13.28 -4.33 -11.62
N ILE A 353 12.20 -3.66 -12.02
CA ILE A 353 12.17 -2.73 -13.16
C ILE A 353 13.26 -1.66 -13.04
N GLU A 354 13.57 -1.20 -11.83
CA GLU A 354 14.65 -0.23 -11.58
C GLU A 354 16.05 -0.75 -11.95
N GLN A 355 16.28 -2.07 -11.87
CA GLN A 355 17.55 -2.68 -12.30
C GLN A 355 17.63 -2.84 -13.82
N LEU A 356 16.47 -2.92 -14.50
CA LEU A 356 16.36 -3.05 -15.94
C LEU A 356 16.53 -1.70 -16.63
N ILE A 357 15.89 -0.65 -16.12
CA ILE A 357 16.01 0.72 -16.66
C ILE A 357 17.44 1.27 -16.52
N ASN A 358 18.17 0.85 -15.47
CA ASN A 358 19.54 1.33 -15.20
C ASN A 358 20.64 0.51 -15.90
N VAL A 359 20.32 -0.42 -16.80
CA VAL A 359 21.34 -1.12 -17.59
C VAL A 359 21.77 -0.19 -18.74
N PRO A 360 23.06 0.13 -18.92
CA PRO A 360 23.55 1.01 -19.99
C PRO A 360 23.22 0.53 -21.42
N ASN A 361 22.75 -0.71 -21.56
CA ASN A 361 22.40 -1.40 -22.81
C ASN A 361 20.93 -1.82 -22.85
N PHE A 362 20.06 -1.24 -22.02
CA PHE A 362 18.62 -1.30 -22.31
C PHE A 362 18.38 -0.40 -23.53
N ASN A 363 18.69 -0.92 -24.72
CA ASN A 363 18.25 -0.31 -25.95
C ASN A 363 16.73 -0.29 -25.86
N PHE A 364 16.16 0.91 -25.65
CA PHE A 364 14.74 1.13 -25.88
C PHE A 364 14.45 0.53 -27.26
N ALA A 365 13.59 -0.48 -27.25
CA ALA A 365 13.30 -1.32 -28.40
C ALA A 365 13.02 -0.43 -29.62
N GLN A 366 13.90 -0.50 -30.62
CA GLN A 366 13.63 0.14 -31.91
C GLN A 366 12.77 -0.79 -32.79
N SER A 367 12.54 -2.04 -32.35
CA SER A 367 11.76 -3.05 -33.05
C SER A 367 11.02 -3.99 -32.09
N ASP A 368 9.92 -4.59 -32.54
CA ASP A 368 9.13 -5.57 -31.78
C ASP A 368 9.97 -6.78 -31.30
N ASN A 369 11.00 -7.18 -32.04
CA ASN A 369 11.87 -8.29 -31.64
C ASN A 369 12.69 -7.99 -30.37
N ASP A 370 13.01 -6.72 -30.11
CA ASP A 370 13.73 -6.31 -28.90
C ASP A 370 12.82 -6.36 -27.67
N TRP A 371 11.51 -6.10 -27.85
CA TRP A 371 10.49 -6.21 -26.81
C TRP A 371 10.38 -7.67 -26.34
N GLU A 372 10.24 -8.62 -27.27
CA GLU A 372 10.08 -10.05 -26.93
C GLU A 372 11.30 -10.60 -26.19
N GLN A 373 12.52 -10.16 -26.57
CA GLN A 373 13.74 -10.59 -25.89
C GLN A 373 13.85 -10.01 -24.47
N ASN A 374 13.43 -8.76 -24.29
CA ASN A 374 13.41 -8.12 -22.99
C ASN A 374 12.34 -8.73 -22.07
N GLU A 375 11.15 -9.06 -22.60
CA GLU A 375 10.12 -9.79 -21.88
C GLU A 375 10.60 -11.19 -21.45
N LYS A 376 11.22 -11.95 -22.37
CA LYS A 376 11.80 -13.27 -22.04
C LYS A 376 12.84 -13.19 -20.94
N LYS A 377 13.73 -12.18 -20.97
CA LYS A 377 14.71 -11.95 -19.89
C LYS A 377 14.02 -11.61 -18.56
N LEU A 378 12.97 -10.80 -18.59
CA LEU A 378 12.20 -10.41 -17.42
C LEU A 378 11.51 -11.62 -16.78
N LEU A 379 10.84 -12.44 -17.58
CA LEU A 379 10.19 -13.68 -17.12
C LEU A 379 11.20 -14.70 -16.58
N LEU A 380 12.39 -14.80 -17.19
CA LEU A 380 13.46 -15.65 -16.67
C LEU A 380 13.98 -15.17 -15.32
N GLN A 381 14.15 -13.85 -15.13
CA GLN A 381 14.57 -13.27 -13.85
C GLN A 381 13.51 -13.41 -12.75
N MET A 382 12.22 -13.39 -13.11
CA MET A 382 11.12 -13.61 -12.15
C MET A 382 10.99 -15.07 -11.69
N ASN A 383 11.51 -16.02 -12.46
CA ASN A 383 11.45 -17.46 -12.16
C ASN A 383 12.70 -18.01 -11.44
N GLN A 384 13.69 -17.16 -11.14
CA GLN A 384 14.89 -17.47 -10.36
C GLN A 384 14.73 -16.98 -8.93
#